data_AF-A0A7R9L4P9-F1
#
_entry.id   AF-A0A7R9L4P9-F1
#
_cell.length_a   1.000
_cell.length_b   1.000
_cell.length_c   1.000
_cell.angle_alpha   90.00
_cell.angle_beta   90.00
_cell.angle_gamma   90.00
#
_symmetry.space_group_name_H-M   'P 1'
#
loop_
_entity.id
_entity.type
_entity.pdbx_description
1 polymer ?
#
loop_
_entity_poly.entity_id
_entity_poly.type
_entity_poly.pdbx_seq_one_letter_code
_entity_poly.pdbx_strand_id
1 'polypeptide(L)'
;MPAMIVAFGSSSSAMTLPVTIQCMEGKNKLSKIVSQFVLPLGMTLNMNGSALYYPMTTLFVAQMHGFPITFQMMITLWIFSVIMTMSFPGSPSGGSTVVNFIAFCAIVGKGYVP
;
A
#
# COMPACT_ATOMS: atom_id res chain seq x y z
N MET A 1 -17.93 11.70 2.40
CA MET A 1 -18.52 10.36 2.17
C MET A 1 -18.52 9.89 0.71
N PRO A 2 -18.77 10.71 -0.33
CA PRO A 2 -18.80 10.22 -1.73
C PRO A 2 -17.49 9.56 -2.17
N ALA A 3 -16.35 10.20 -1.85
CA ALA A 3 -15.03 9.68 -2.16
C ALA A 3 -14.74 8.29 -1.59
N MET A 4 -15.27 7.97 -0.41
CA MET A 4 -15.01 6.71 0.29
C MET A 4 -15.81 5.54 -0.33
N ILE A 5 -17.06 5.80 -0.72
CA ILE A 5 -17.92 4.82 -1.41
C ILE A 5 -17.36 4.54 -2.81
N VAL A 6 -16.97 5.60 -3.53
CA VAL A 6 -16.32 5.44 -4.85
C VAL A 6 -15.00 4.69 -4.71
N ALA A 7 -14.24 4.90 -3.63
CA ALA A 7 -12.98 4.18 -3.41
C ALA A 7 -13.17 2.71 -3.10
N PHE A 8 -14.21 2.38 -2.35
CA PHE A 8 -14.59 1.00 -2.12
C PHE A 8 -15.05 0.32 -3.41
N GLY A 9 -15.91 0.97 -4.19
CA GLY A 9 -16.44 0.40 -5.43
C GLY A 9 -15.45 0.35 -6.59
N SER A 10 -14.51 1.29 -6.66
CA SER A 10 -13.50 1.36 -7.73
C SER A 10 -12.22 0.58 -7.40
N SER A 11 -11.99 0.26 -6.12
CA SER A 11 -10.76 -0.36 -5.60
C SER A 11 -9.46 0.36 -6.00
N SER A 12 -9.53 1.64 -6.40
CA SER A 12 -8.39 2.39 -6.94
C SER A 12 -8.29 3.82 -6.39
N SER A 13 -7.13 4.16 -5.82
CA SER A 13 -6.82 5.52 -5.33
C SER A 13 -6.72 6.55 -6.47
N ALA A 14 -6.29 6.12 -7.67
CA ALA A 14 -6.20 7.00 -8.83
C ALA A 14 -7.57 7.36 -9.40
N MET A 15 -8.49 6.38 -9.49
CA MET A 15 -9.85 6.62 -9.98
C MET A 15 -10.71 7.44 -9.02
N THR A 16 -10.33 7.52 -7.74
CA THR A 16 -11.09 8.24 -6.70
C THR A 16 -10.60 9.65 -6.45
N LEU A 17 -9.42 10.00 -6.95
CA LEU A 17 -8.84 11.33 -6.87
C LEU A 17 -9.78 12.45 -7.35
N PRO A 18 -10.43 12.39 -8.53
CA PRO A 18 -11.30 13.47 -8.99
C PRO A 18 -12.50 13.70 -8.06
N VAL A 19 -13.10 12.62 -7.54
CA VAL A 19 -14.21 12.70 -6.58
C VAL A 19 -13.74 13.25 -5.23
N THR A 20 -12.51 12.91 -4.83
CA THR A 20 -11.88 13.40 -3.60
C THR A 20 -11.60 14.89 -3.67
N ILE A 21 -11.07 15.38 -4.80
CA ILE A 21 -10.83 16.81 -5.05
C ILE A 21 -12.15 17.59 -5.00
N GLN A 22 -13.20 17.11 -5.68
CA GLN A 22 -14.53 17.75 -5.65
C GLN A 22 -15.12 17.80 -4.23
N CYS A 23 -14.95 16.74 -3.44
CA CYS A 23 -15.40 16.72 -2.05
C CYS A 23 -14.60 17.72 -1.17
N MET A 24 -13.28 17.78 -1.34
CA MET A 24 -12.39 18.69 -0.58
C MET A 24 -12.64 20.16 -0.90
N GLU A 25 -12.75 20.51 -2.18
CA GLU A 25 -12.98 21.89 -2.61
C GLU A 25 -14.41 22.34 -2.28
N GLY A 26 -15.42 21.48 -2.52
CA GLY A 26 -16.83 21.83 -2.32
C GLY A 26 -17.28 21.81 -0.86
N LYS A 27 -16.96 20.77 -0.09
CA LYS A 27 -17.44 20.62 1.30
C LYS A 27 -16.52 21.24 2.33
N ASN A 28 -15.20 21.13 2.12
CA ASN A 28 -14.21 21.57 3.11
C ASN A 28 -13.58 22.92 2.76
N LYS A 29 -13.98 23.55 1.64
CA LYS A 29 -13.49 24.86 1.17
C LYS A 29 -11.95 24.95 1.14
N LEU A 30 -11.28 23.85 0.81
CA LEU A 30 -9.83 23.84 0.69
C LEU A 30 -9.36 24.60 -0.54
N SER A 31 -8.20 25.26 -0.41
CA SER A 31 -7.58 26.01 -1.51
C SER A 31 -7.26 25.08 -2.67
N LYS A 32 -7.59 25.53 -3.89
CA LYS A 32 -7.41 24.79 -5.14
C LYS A 32 -5.96 24.34 -5.38
N ILE A 33 -5.00 25.13 -4.88
CA ILE A 33 -3.57 24.81 -4.97
C ILE A 33 -3.24 23.59 -4.09
N VAL A 34 -3.82 23.53 -2.88
CA VAL A 34 -3.58 22.43 -1.94
C VAL A 34 -4.29 21.16 -2.41
N SER A 35 -5.53 21.26 -2.88
CA SER A 35 -6.27 20.10 -3.42
C SER A 35 -5.62 19.52 -4.67
N GLN A 36 -5.13 20.35 -5.60
CA GLN A 36 -4.59 19.87 -6.87
C GLN A 36 -3.13 19.42 -6.80
N PHE A 37 -2.37 19.81 -5.78
CA PHE A 37 -0.98 19.40 -5.62
C PHE A 37 -0.78 18.39 -4.49
N VAL A 38 -1.34 18.66 -3.30
CA VAL A 38 -1.11 17.83 -2.11
C VAL A 38 -1.95 16.57 -2.14
N LEU A 39 -3.18 16.57 -2.68
CA LEU A 39 -3.97 15.33 -2.76
C LEU A 39 -3.37 14.31 -3.73
N PRO A 40 -2.94 14.67 -4.96
CA PRO A 40 -2.32 13.70 -5.86
C PRO A 40 -0.98 13.19 -5.33
N LEU A 41 -0.18 14.06 -4.71
CA LEU A 41 1.10 13.70 -4.10
C LEU A 41 0.91 12.86 -2.82
N GLY A 42 -0.12 13.17 -2.03
CA GLY A 42 -0.49 12.40 -0.85
C GLY A 42 -1.06 11.04 -1.21
N MET A 43 -1.79 10.90 -2.33
CA MET A 43 -2.32 9.61 -2.77
C MET A 43 -1.23 8.59 -3.08
N THR A 44 -0.09 9.02 -3.64
CA THR A 44 1.02 8.10 -3.95
C THR A 44 1.86 7.76 -2.72
N LEU A 45 1.99 8.68 -1.77
CA LEU A 45 2.81 8.47 -0.56
C LEU A 45 2.02 7.83 0.60
N ASN A 46 0.71 8.06 0.69
CA ASN A 46 -0.13 7.63 1.81
C ASN A 46 -0.75 6.24 1.59
N MET A 47 0.12 5.23 1.47
CA MET A 47 -0.28 3.83 1.28
C MET A 47 -0.41 3.06 2.61
N ASN A 48 -1.13 3.60 3.61
CA ASN A 48 -1.29 2.97 4.93
C ASN A 48 -1.95 1.58 4.86
N GLY A 49 -2.95 1.41 3.99
CA GLY A 49 -3.60 0.11 3.80
C GLY A 49 -2.63 -0.95 3.27
N SER A 50 -1.78 -0.57 2.31
CA SER A 50 -0.76 -1.43 1.74
C SER A 50 0.31 -1.82 2.76
N ALA A 51 0.70 -0.88 3.65
CA ALA A 51 1.74 -1.11 4.65
C ALA A 51 1.35 -2.22 5.65
N LEU A 52 0.05 -2.39 5.90
CA LEU A 52 -0.51 -3.47 6.70
C LEU A 52 -0.82 -4.72 5.86
N TYR A 53 -1.36 -4.55 4.65
CA TYR A 53 -1.73 -5.65 3.78
C TYR A 53 -0.54 -6.50 3.35
N TYR A 54 0.59 -5.88 2.98
CA TYR A 54 1.76 -6.59 2.50
C TYR A 54 2.39 -7.57 3.51
N PRO A 55 2.69 -7.17 4.76
CA PRO A 55 3.28 -8.09 5.73
C PRO A 55 2.27 -9.15 6.15
N MET A 56 0.98 -8.82 6.28
CA MET A 56 -0.05 -9.81 6.61
C MET A 56 -0.18 -10.90 5.54
N THR A 57 -0.20 -10.49 4.26
CA THR A 57 -0.25 -11.45 3.14
C THR A 57 1.02 -12.28 3.07
N THR A 58 2.19 -11.67 3.28
CA THR A 58 3.47 -12.39 3.28
C THR A 58 3.57 -13.41 4.41
N LEU A 59 3.11 -13.04 5.62
CA LEU A 59 3.04 -13.95 6.77
C LEU A 59 2.08 -15.12 6.49
N PHE A 60 0.91 -14.84 5.92
CA PHE A 60 -0.05 -15.87 5.54
C PHE A 60 0.54 -16.86 4.53
N VAL A 61 1.20 -16.37 3.47
CA VAL A 61 1.88 -17.22 2.48
C VAL A 61 3.01 -18.03 3.11
N ALA A 62 3.78 -17.43 4.02
CA ALA A 62 4.85 -18.12 4.72
C ALA A 62 4.33 -19.26 5.61
N GLN A 63 3.22 -19.03 6.33
CA GLN A 63 2.56 -20.05 7.15
C GLN A 63 1.99 -21.19 6.30
N MET A 64 1.38 -20.89 5.15
CA MET A 64 0.86 -21.92 4.23
C MET A 64 1.95 -22.85 3.70
N HIS A 65 3.17 -22.35 3.47
CA HIS A 65 4.31 -23.15 3.00
C HIS A 65 5.14 -23.75 4.14
N GLY A 66 4.77 -23.56 5.40
CA GLY A 66 5.49 -24.11 6.55
C GLY A 66 6.83 -23.44 6.85
N PHE A 67 7.06 -22.21 6.39
CA PHE A 67 8.29 -21.48 6.70
C PHE A 67 8.31 -21.04 8.18
N PRO A 68 9.42 -21.25 8.91
CA PRO A 68 9.53 -20.83 10.29
C PRO A 68 9.64 -19.31 10.40
N ILE A 69 8.62 -18.67 10.97
CA ILE A 69 8.58 -17.21 11.16
C ILE A 69 9.28 -16.86 12.47
N THR A 70 10.47 -16.25 12.38
CA THR A 70 11.19 -15.73 13.56
C THR A 70 10.82 -14.27 13.82
N PHE A 71 10.90 -13.81 15.07
CA PHE A 71 10.68 -12.40 15.44
C PHE A 71 11.53 -11.40 14.62
N GLN A 72 12.79 -11.76 14.33
CA GLN A 72 13.66 -10.97 13.45
C GLN A 72 13.09 -10.82 12.03
N MET A 73 12.47 -11.88 11.49
CA MET A 73 11.86 -11.86 10.15
C MET A 73 10.64 -10.96 10.12
N MET A 74 9.85 -10.92 11.20
CA MET A 74 8.71 -10.01 11.33
C MET A 74 9.15 -8.54 11.29
N ILE A 75 10.21 -8.18 12.01
CA ILE A 75 10.75 -6.81 12.01
C ILE A 75 11.25 -6.42 10.62
N THR A 76 12.02 -7.29 9.97
CA THR A 76 12.51 -7.06 8.61
C THR A 76 11.35 -6.90 7.63
N LEU A 77 10.35 -7.79 7.66
CA LEU A 77 9.15 -7.69 6.83
C LEU A 77 8.42 -6.35 7.03
N TRP A 78 8.34 -5.88 8.27
CA TRP A 78 7.67 -4.62 8.59
C TRP A 78 8.41 -3.41 8.02
N ILE A 79 9.74 -3.34 8.19
CA ILE A 79 10.59 -2.27 7.65
C ILE A 79 10.53 -2.26 6.13
N PHE A 80 10.70 -3.42 5.48
CA PHE A 80 10.64 -3.54 4.03
C PHE A 80 9.25 -3.23 3.47
N SER A 81 8.18 -3.63 4.15
CA SER A 81 6.81 -3.27 3.77
C SER A 81 6.63 -1.75 3.70
N VAL A 82 7.03 -1.03 4.75
CA VAL A 82 6.88 0.43 4.81
C VAL A 82 7.64 1.11 3.67
N ILE A 83 8.88 0.68 3.40
CA ILE A 83 9.69 1.22 2.30
C ILE A 83 9.03 0.94 0.94
N MET A 84 8.54 -0.29 0.74
CA MET A 84 7.94 -0.73 -0.53
C MET A 84 6.61 -0.05 -0.84
N THR A 85 5.88 0.41 0.18
CA THR A 85 4.61 1.13 -0.04
C THR A 85 4.76 2.42 -0.82
N MET A 86 5.94 3.04 -0.79
CA MET A 86 6.24 4.24 -1.58
C MET A 86 6.67 3.92 -3.01
N SER A 87 7.00 2.65 -3.31
CA SER A 87 7.64 2.27 -4.57
C SER A 87 6.68 2.07 -5.75
N PHE A 88 5.38 1.82 -5.51
CA PHE A 88 4.42 1.52 -6.57
C PHE A 88 3.17 2.42 -6.51
N PRO A 89 2.97 3.30 -7.50
CA PRO A 89 1.79 4.16 -7.54
C PRO A 89 0.54 3.35 -7.91
N GLY A 90 -0.33 3.10 -6.91
CA GLY A 90 -1.79 3.01 -7.00
C GLY A 90 -2.45 2.15 -8.10
N SER A 91 -1.76 1.19 -8.71
CA SER A 91 -2.32 0.32 -9.75
C SER A 91 -2.98 -0.92 -9.14
N PRO A 92 -4.12 -1.39 -9.67
CA PRO A 92 -4.84 -2.57 -9.13
C PRO A 92 -3.99 -3.83 -9.05
N SER A 93 -3.06 -4.03 -9.99
CA SER A 93 -2.15 -5.17 -10.05
C SER A 93 -0.86 -5.00 -9.23
N GLY A 94 -0.54 -3.79 -8.79
CA GLY A 94 0.73 -3.49 -8.11
C GLY A 94 0.87 -4.17 -6.75
N GLY A 95 -0.24 -4.36 -6.04
CA GLY A 95 -0.23 -4.92 -4.68
C GLY A 95 0.31 -6.34 -4.61
N SER A 96 -0.05 -7.20 -5.56
CA SER A 96 0.41 -8.60 -5.60
C SER A 96 1.90 -8.72 -5.91
N THR A 97 2.42 -7.85 -6.78
CA THR A 97 3.86 -7.82 -7.13
C THR A 97 4.71 -7.41 -5.93
N VAL A 98 4.24 -6.43 -5.14
CA VAL A 98 4.96 -5.95 -3.96
C VAL A 98 5.05 -7.01 -2.87
N VAL A 99 3.98 -7.76 -2.63
CA VAL A 99 4.00 -8.90 -1.68
C VAL A 99 5.04 -9.93 -2.09
N ASN A 100 5.10 -10.30 -3.37
CA ASN A 100 6.05 -11.28 -3.86
C ASN A 100 7.50 -10.79 -3.72
N PHE A 101 7.73 -9.49 -3.97
CA PHE A 101 9.05 -8.88 -3.79
C PHE A 101 9.49 -8.83 -2.33
N ILE A 102 8.59 -8.46 -1.41
CA ILE A 102 8.86 -8.45 0.04
C ILE A 102 9.17 -9.85 0.55
N ALA A 103 8.40 -10.85 0.10
CA ALA A 103 8.65 -12.25 0.42
C ALA A 103 10.05 -12.70 -0.07
N PHE A 104 10.40 -12.38 -1.32
CA PHE A 104 11.72 -12.67 -1.88
C PHE A 104 12.85 -12.01 -1.07
N CYS A 105 12.75 -10.70 -0.79
CA CYS A 105 13.76 -9.99 -0.02
C CYS A 105 13.90 -10.52 1.41
N ALA A 106 12.81 -10.90 2.06
CA ALA A 106 12.83 -11.45 3.41
C ALA A 106 13.45 -12.87 3.47
N ILE A 107 13.22 -13.68 2.44
CA ILE A 107 13.73 -15.06 2.32
C ILE A 107 15.22 -15.05 1.92
N VAL A 108 15.59 -14.27 0.90
CA VAL A 108 16.98 -14.13 0.41
C VAL A 108 17.88 -13.47 1.45
N GLY A 109 17.36 -12.49 2.21
CA GLY A 109 18.10 -11.81 3.28
C GLY A 109 18.54 -12.72 4.44
N LYS A 110 18.01 -13.96 4.54
CA LYS A 110 18.44 -14.98 5.51
C LYS A 110 19.18 -16.18 4.90
N GLY A 111 19.50 -16.16 3.60
CA GLY A 111 20.21 -17.25 2.94
C GLY A 111 19.39 -18.53 2.74
N TYR A 112 18.06 -18.46 2.90
CA TYR A 112 17.16 -19.49 2.40
C TYR A 112 16.99 -19.28 0.90
N VAL A 113 17.93 -19.79 0.12
CA VAL A 113 17.75 -19.94 -1.34
C VAL A 113 16.95 -21.24 -1.54
N PRO A 114 15.93 -21.28 -2.42
CA PRO A 114 15.32 -22.55 -2.81
C PRO A 114 16.34 -23.51 -3.45
#